data_AF-A0A8C2NWU8-F1
#
_entry.id   AF-A0A8C2NWU8-F1
#
_cell.length_a   1.000
_cell.length_b   1.000
_cell.length_c   1.000
_cell.angle_alpha   90.00
_cell.angle_beta   90.00
_cell.angle_gamma   90.00
#
_symmetry.space_group_name_H-M   'P 1'
#
loop_
_entity.id
_entity.type
_entity.pdbx_description
1 polymer ?
#
loop_
_entity_poly.entity_id
_entity_poly.type
_entity_poly.pdbx_seq_one_letter_code
_entity_poly.pdbx_strand_id
1 'polypeptide(L)'
;MSVPSADLWEDSSQTPECQGPFQTHPRWEDSWRQVLRSVTSGPCSSSDPLSAGSPRLLVTRQSGRPACGEQLSFVCRSPVAAGTGVPASSSSPPSALPPLPSQRVFPYVSAMVNNGSLSYDHERDGRPTELGGCTAIVRNLHYDTFLVIRYVKRHLTIMMDIDGKHEWRDCIEVPGVRLPRGYYFGTSSITGDLSDNHDVISLKLFELTVERTPEEEKLHRDVFLPSVDNMKLPEMTAPLPPLSGLALFLIVFFSLVFSVFAIVIGIILYNKWQDQSRKRFY
;
A
#
# COMPACT_ATOMS: atom_id res chain seq x y z
N MET A 1 16.30 2.74 -26.70
CA MET A 1 15.19 2.52 -27.64
C MET A 1 14.14 1.68 -26.91
N SER A 2 12.89 2.14 -26.80
CA SER A 2 11.83 1.40 -26.12
C SER A 2 11.08 0.52 -27.12
N VAL A 3 11.16 -0.80 -26.99
CA VAL A 3 10.41 -1.74 -27.83
C VAL A 3 9.04 -1.96 -27.17
N PRO A 4 7.91 -1.67 -27.85
CA PRO A 4 6.60 -2.05 -27.33
C PRO A 4 6.52 -3.58 -27.30
N SER A 5 6.24 -4.14 -26.14
CA SER A 5 6.11 -5.59 -26.00
C SER A 5 4.72 -6.04 -26.43
N ALA A 6 4.66 -7.13 -27.20
CA ALA A 6 3.44 -7.65 -27.81
C ALA A 6 2.25 -7.72 -26.83
N ASP A 7 1.15 -7.10 -27.24
CA ASP A 7 -0.09 -6.92 -26.51
C ASP A 7 -0.87 -8.26 -26.41
N LEU A 8 -0.79 -8.92 -25.26
CA LEU A 8 -1.67 -10.02 -24.86
C LEU A 8 -2.42 -9.60 -23.59
N TRP A 9 -3.45 -8.78 -23.79
CA TRP A 9 -4.39 -8.35 -22.75
C TRP A 9 -5.65 -9.22 -22.82
N GLU A 10 -6.10 -9.72 -21.68
CA GLU A 10 -7.40 -10.37 -21.53
C GLU A 10 -8.29 -9.49 -20.63
N ASP A 11 -9.60 -9.53 -20.85
CA ASP A 11 -10.56 -8.86 -19.98
C ASP A 11 -10.95 -9.81 -18.84
N SER A 12 -10.67 -9.45 -17.58
CA SER A 12 -11.05 -10.31 -16.45
C SER A 12 -12.48 -10.04 -16.03
N SER A 13 -13.40 -10.93 -16.45
CA SER A 13 -14.80 -10.93 -15.97
C SER A 13 -14.98 -11.74 -14.67
N GLN A 14 -14.02 -11.69 -13.73
CA GLN A 14 -14.00 -12.64 -12.62
C GLN A 14 -15.01 -12.30 -11.50
N THR A 15 -15.48 -11.05 -11.40
CA THR A 15 -16.61 -10.63 -10.55
C THR A 15 -17.32 -9.41 -11.18
N PRO A 16 -18.63 -9.19 -10.90
CA PRO A 16 -19.35 -8.02 -11.41
C PRO A 16 -18.83 -6.68 -10.88
N GLU A 17 -18.07 -6.68 -9.77
CA GLU A 17 -17.63 -5.48 -9.05
C GLU A 17 -16.23 -4.98 -9.44
N CYS A 18 -15.40 -5.79 -10.13
CA CYS A 18 -14.18 -5.27 -10.75
C CYS A 18 -13.98 -5.78 -12.17
N GLN A 19 -13.82 -4.82 -13.07
CA GLN A 19 -13.63 -5.05 -14.50
C GLN A 19 -12.39 -4.30 -14.96
N GLY A 20 -11.66 -4.88 -15.92
CA GLY A 20 -10.51 -4.23 -16.53
C GLY A 20 -9.53 -5.19 -17.19
N PRO A 21 -8.73 -4.69 -18.16
CA PRO A 21 -7.76 -5.51 -18.85
C PRO A 21 -6.59 -5.88 -17.95
N PHE A 22 -6.16 -7.13 -18.07
CA PHE A 22 -4.97 -7.65 -17.41
C PHE A 22 -4.03 -8.36 -18.37
N GLN A 23 -2.76 -8.41 -17.98
CA GLN A 23 -1.74 -9.09 -18.75
C GLN A 23 -1.78 -10.59 -18.47
N THR A 24 -1.75 -11.40 -19.53
CA THR A 24 -1.83 -12.88 -19.44
C THR A 24 -0.54 -13.55 -18.95
N HIS A 25 0.61 -12.90 -19.15
CA HIS A 25 1.93 -13.43 -18.82
C HIS A 25 2.70 -12.51 -17.87
N PRO A 26 3.46 -13.09 -16.92
CA PRO A 26 4.27 -12.31 -16.00
C PRO A 26 5.45 -11.65 -16.72
N ARG A 27 5.96 -10.57 -16.12
CA ARG A 27 6.97 -9.70 -16.70
C ARG A 27 8.23 -9.63 -15.84
N TRP A 28 9.37 -9.88 -16.47
CA TRP A 28 10.68 -9.99 -15.80
C TRP A 28 11.56 -8.76 -15.94
N GLU A 29 11.05 -7.68 -16.52
CA GLU A 29 11.78 -6.44 -16.70
C GLU A 29 12.02 -5.73 -15.36
N ASP A 30 13.25 -5.28 -15.16
CA ASP A 30 13.69 -4.51 -14.00
C ASP A 30 13.42 -3.02 -14.11
N SER A 31 13.23 -2.56 -15.34
CA SER A 31 13.06 -1.15 -15.64
C SER A 31 12.06 -1.04 -16.75
N TRP A 32 10.97 -0.34 -16.45
CA TRP A 32 9.79 -0.35 -17.28
C TRP A 32 9.06 0.97 -17.17
N ARG A 33 8.28 1.25 -18.20
CA ARG A 33 7.34 2.36 -18.27
C ARG A 33 6.01 1.84 -18.77
N GLN A 34 4.97 2.05 -17.98
CA GLN A 34 3.58 1.77 -18.34
C GLN A 34 2.90 3.09 -18.69
N VAL A 35 2.21 3.13 -19.81
CA VAL A 35 1.43 4.30 -20.25
C VAL A 35 -0.02 3.85 -20.37
N LEU A 36 -0.87 4.42 -19.52
CA LEU A 36 -2.30 4.22 -19.51
C LEU A 36 -2.97 5.44 -20.14
N ARG A 37 -3.84 5.21 -21.12
CA ARG A 37 -4.77 6.20 -21.67
C ARG A 37 -6.17 5.83 -21.23
N SER A 38 -6.83 6.75 -20.55
CA SER A 38 -8.17 6.52 -20.00
C SER A 38 -9.05 7.75 -20.10
N VAL A 39 -10.36 7.52 -20.05
CA VAL A 39 -11.38 8.56 -19.91
C VAL A 39 -12.26 8.21 -18.72
N THR A 40 -12.55 9.20 -17.89
CA THR A 40 -13.49 9.05 -16.77
C THR A 40 -14.65 9.99 -16.97
N SER A 41 -15.86 9.45 -17.06
CA SER A 41 -17.08 10.23 -17.25
C SER A 41 -18.18 9.78 -16.29
N GLY A 42 -18.95 10.72 -15.75
CA GLY A 42 -20.06 10.39 -14.86
C GLY A 42 -21.04 11.54 -14.64
N PRO A 43 -22.28 11.23 -14.24
CA PRO A 43 -23.32 12.24 -14.02
C PRO A 43 -22.97 13.14 -12.83
N CYS A 44 -23.20 14.45 -12.97
CA CYS A 44 -22.96 15.44 -11.92
C CYS A 44 -24.01 15.43 -10.78
N SER A 45 -24.98 14.52 -10.80
CA SER A 45 -26.11 14.51 -9.86
C SER A 45 -26.03 13.37 -8.86
N SER A 46 -25.44 13.61 -7.70
CA SER A 46 -25.74 12.83 -6.50
C SER A 46 -25.80 13.77 -5.30
N SER A 47 -26.99 13.89 -4.72
CA SER A 47 -27.36 14.78 -3.62
C SER A 47 -26.94 14.30 -2.23
N ASP A 48 -26.15 13.23 -2.12
CA ASP A 48 -25.82 12.60 -0.84
C ASP A 48 -24.34 12.80 -0.44
N PRO A 49 -24.05 13.63 0.59
CA PRO A 49 -22.68 13.94 1.01
C PRO A 49 -21.99 12.83 1.85
N LEU A 50 -22.62 11.66 2.01
CA LEU A 50 -22.19 10.61 2.96
C LEU A 50 -21.92 9.22 2.33
N SER A 51 -21.95 9.05 1.01
CA SER A 51 -21.71 7.72 0.43
C SER A 51 -20.25 7.29 0.52
N ALA A 52 -20.04 6.21 1.29
CA ALA A 52 -18.83 5.41 1.33
C ALA A 52 -18.78 4.50 0.09
N GLY A 53 -18.34 5.02 -1.06
CA GLY A 53 -18.35 4.22 -2.28
C GLY A 53 -18.01 4.99 -3.55
N SER A 54 -16.99 5.84 -3.50
CA SER A 54 -16.57 6.58 -4.70
C SER A 54 -15.94 5.62 -5.72
N PRO A 55 -16.22 5.83 -7.02
CA PRO A 55 -15.64 5.02 -8.08
C PRO A 55 -14.11 5.23 -8.14
N ARG A 56 -13.35 4.16 -8.40
CA ARG A 56 -11.88 4.15 -8.37
C ARG A 56 -11.32 3.35 -9.55
N LEU A 57 -10.24 3.85 -10.14
CA LEU A 57 -9.43 3.14 -11.13
C LEU A 57 -8.08 2.75 -10.53
N LEU A 58 -7.81 1.45 -10.53
CA LEU A 58 -6.61 0.80 -10.01
C LEU A 58 -5.68 0.42 -11.16
N VAL A 59 -4.38 0.63 -10.98
CA VAL A 59 -3.32 0.11 -11.87
C VAL A 59 -2.36 -0.71 -11.02
N THR A 60 -2.18 -1.98 -11.34
CA THR A 60 -1.48 -2.93 -10.46
C THR A 60 -0.25 -3.54 -11.12
N ARG A 61 0.71 -3.93 -10.27
CA ARG A 61 1.80 -4.86 -10.60
C ARG A 61 1.95 -5.86 -9.44
N GLN A 62 1.58 -7.14 -9.64
CA GLN A 62 1.46 -8.12 -8.55
C GLN A 62 1.94 -9.55 -8.89
N SER A 63 2.22 -10.39 -7.88
CA SER A 63 2.84 -11.73 -8.03
C SER A 63 1.93 -12.83 -8.60
N GLY A 64 0.63 -12.57 -8.76
CA GLY A 64 -0.35 -13.53 -9.29
C GLY A 64 -1.28 -12.90 -10.32
N ARG A 65 -2.24 -13.69 -10.84
CA ARG A 65 -3.33 -13.11 -11.64
C ARG A 65 -4.02 -12.02 -10.83
N PRO A 66 -4.43 -10.89 -11.44
CA PRO A 66 -5.14 -9.85 -10.71
C PRO A 66 -6.43 -10.40 -10.13
N ALA A 67 -6.45 -10.56 -8.80
CA ALA A 67 -7.66 -10.71 -8.03
C ALA A 67 -8.14 -9.30 -7.65
N CYS A 68 -9.45 -9.10 -7.56
CA CYS A 68 -10.03 -7.93 -6.89
C CYS A 68 -9.52 -7.86 -5.44
N GLY A 69 -8.43 -7.11 -5.20
CA GLY A 69 -7.88 -6.94 -3.85
C GLY A 69 -6.35 -6.99 -3.78
N GLU A 70 -5.80 -5.86 -3.34
CA GLU A 70 -4.56 -5.65 -2.58
C GLU A 70 -3.21 -6.13 -3.14
N GLN A 71 -2.76 -5.53 -4.25
CA GLN A 71 -1.34 -5.19 -4.39
C GLN A 71 -1.12 -4.06 -5.41
N LEU A 72 -0.53 -2.97 -4.92
CA LEU A 72 -0.29 -1.68 -5.58
C LEU A 72 -1.56 -0.97 -6.07
N SER A 73 -2.03 0.00 -5.29
CA SER A 73 -3.32 0.67 -5.54
C SER A 73 -3.14 2.13 -5.92
N PHE A 74 -3.73 2.52 -7.06
CA PHE A 74 -4.03 3.92 -7.39
C PHE A 74 -5.49 4.20 -7.10
N VAL A 75 -5.75 5.37 -6.54
CA VAL A 75 -7.10 5.83 -6.20
C VAL A 75 -7.34 7.08 -7.04
N CYS A 76 -8.57 7.32 -7.47
CA CYS A 76 -9.02 8.61 -8.02
C CYS A 76 -10.43 8.81 -7.47
N ARG A 77 -10.65 9.68 -6.48
CA ARG A 77 -11.99 9.94 -5.90
C ARG A 77 -12.67 11.15 -6.53
N SER A 78 -13.99 11.27 -6.58
CA SER A 78 -14.63 12.56 -6.93
C SER A 78 -14.66 13.56 -5.75
N PRO A 79 -14.77 14.90 -5.95
CA PRO A 79 -14.89 15.84 -4.84
C PRO A 79 -16.13 15.54 -3.99
N VAL A 80 -15.93 15.39 -2.68
CA VAL A 80 -16.99 15.62 -1.70
C VAL A 80 -17.12 17.13 -1.54
N ALA A 81 -18.34 17.65 -1.68
CA ALA A 81 -18.64 19.04 -1.38
C ALA A 81 -18.13 19.39 0.03
N ALA A 82 -17.30 20.43 0.12
CA ALA A 82 -16.89 20.99 1.40
C ALA A 82 -18.14 21.45 2.15
N GLY A 83 -18.57 20.66 3.14
CA GLY A 83 -19.58 21.06 4.10
C GLY A 83 -19.07 22.27 4.87
N THR A 84 -19.69 23.42 4.62
CA THR A 84 -19.55 24.65 5.37
C THR A 84 -19.77 24.40 6.86
N GLY A 85 -18.79 24.76 7.68
CA GLY A 85 -18.89 24.65 9.13
C GLY A 85 -17.71 25.33 9.82
N VAL A 86 -17.56 26.64 9.63
CA VAL A 86 -16.72 27.48 10.49
C VAL A 86 -17.62 28.01 11.61
N PRO A 87 -17.48 27.58 12.88
CA PRO A 87 -17.91 28.41 13.99
C PRO A 87 -16.80 29.43 14.26
N ALA A 88 -17.02 30.65 13.80
CA ALA A 88 -16.25 31.80 14.23
C ALA A 88 -16.69 32.16 15.66
N SER A 89 -15.82 31.96 16.65
CA SER A 89 -15.55 32.88 17.78
C SER A 89 -15.03 32.13 19.01
N SER A 90 -13.77 32.36 19.40
CA SER A 90 -13.39 32.89 20.73
C SER A 90 -11.89 32.76 20.94
N SER A 91 -11.31 33.84 21.46
CA SER A 91 -9.91 34.12 21.71
C SER A 91 -9.20 33.15 22.66
N SER A 92 -8.10 32.53 22.23
CA SER A 92 -7.04 31.99 23.10
C SER A 92 -5.69 31.86 22.34
N PRO A 93 -4.52 32.02 23.02
CA PRO A 93 -3.20 32.16 22.38
C PRO A 93 -2.59 30.80 21.95
N PRO A 94 -1.50 30.77 21.14
CA PRO A 94 -1.14 29.59 20.37
C PRO A 94 -0.35 28.59 21.21
N SER A 95 -1.03 27.58 21.75
CA SER A 95 -0.39 26.31 22.07
C SER A 95 -0.26 25.51 20.77
N ALA A 96 0.94 24.96 20.56
CA ALA A 96 1.32 24.22 19.36
C ALA A 96 0.26 23.19 18.94
N LEU A 97 -0.52 23.54 17.93
CA LEU A 97 -1.38 22.60 17.24
C LEU A 97 -0.49 21.55 16.56
N PRO A 98 -0.76 20.24 16.68
CA PRO A 98 -0.20 19.27 15.76
C PRO A 98 -0.58 19.71 14.33
N PRO A 99 0.26 19.45 13.31
CA PRO A 99 -0.05 19.87 11.96
C PRO A 99 -1.45 19.37 11.60
N LEU A 100 -2.30 20.30 11.16
CA LEU A 100 -3.64 20.02 10.64
C LEU A 100 -3.57 18.76 9.76
N PRO A 101 -4.52 17.81 9.87
CA PRO A 101 -4.57 16.71 8.91
C PRO A 101 -4.64 17.35 7.53
N SER A 102 -3.61 17.15 6.71
CA SER A 102 -3.57 17.67 5.34
C SER A 102 -4.86 17.22 4.63
N GLN A 103 -5.78 18.15 4.42
CA GLN A 103 -7.01 17.86 3.70
C GLN A 103 -6.62 17.57 2.26
N ARG A 104 -6.84 16.33 1.81
CA ARG A 104 -6.63 15.95 0.41
C ARG A 104 -7.78 16.52 -0.41
N VAL A 105 -7.43 17.14 -1.55
CA VAL A 105 -8.41 17.58 -2.54
C VAL A 105 -8.58 16.46 -3.55
N PHE A 106 -9.84 16.07 -3.78
CA PHE A 106 -10.19 14.99 -4.69
C PHE A 106 -10.61 15.55 -6.06
N PRO A 107 -10.32 14.86 -7.18
CA PRO A 107 -9.66 13.56 -7.26
C PRO A 107 -8.19 13.52 -6.94
N TYR A 108 -7.76 12.40 -6.39
CA TYR A 108 -6.46 12.26 -5.75
C TYR A 108 -5.84 10.93 -6.12
N VAL A 109 -4.70 10.98 -6.81
CA VAL A 109 -3.85 9.84 -7.19
C VAL A 109 -2.92 9.53 -6.04
N SER A 110 -2.95 8.30 -5.53
CA SER A 110 -2.05 7.81 -4.48
C SER A 110 -1.30 6.56 -4.91
N ALA A 111 -0.12 6.31 -4.34
CA ALA A 111 0.61 5.06 -4.53
C ALA A 111 0.70 4.28 -3.21
N MET A 112 0.55 2.96 -3.28
CA MET A 112 0.73 2.03 -2.16
C MET A 112 1.63 0.89 -2.61
N VAL A 113 2.52 0.39 -1.75
CA VAL A 113 3.27 -0.85 -1.96
C VAL A 113 2.89 -1.83 -0.86
N ASN A 114 2.59 -3.07 -1.25
CA ASN A 114 2.13 -4.09 -0.31
C ASN A 114 2.94 -5.38 -0.47
N ASN A 115 3.39 -5.94 0.66
CA ASN A 115 4.06 -7.24 0.79
C ASN A 115 3.10 -8.39 1.16
N GLY A 116 1.79 -8.11 1.24
CA GLY A 116 0.75 -9.04 1.64
C GLY A 116 0.32 -8.89 3.11
N SER A 117 0.97 -8.04 3.91
CA SER A 117 0.58 -7.79 5.30
C SER A 117 -0.21 -6.49 5.51
N LEU A 118 -0.26 -5.61 4.51
CA LEU A 118 -0.97 -4.34 4.61
C LEU A 118 -2.32 -4.46 3.94
N SER A 119 -3.37 -4.02 4.63
CA SER A 119 -4.69 -3.85 4.03
C SER A 119 -4.93 -2.40 3.60
N TYR A 120 -5.73 -2.23 2.56
CA TYR A 120 -6.17 -0.94 2.07
C TYR A 120 -7.40 -0.47 2.88
N ASP A 121 -7.22 0.63 3.61
CA ASP A 121 -8.30 1.22 4.41
C ASP A 121 -9.26 2.02 3.52
N HIS A 122 -10.43 1.47 3.24
CA HIS A 122 -11.43 2.09 2.37
C HIS A 122 -12.05 3.36 2.97
N GLU A 123 -12.19 3.45 4.29
CA GLU A 123 -12.80 4.58 4.99
C GLU A 123 -11.89 5.81 4.98
N ARG A 124 -10.57 5.57 5.05
CA ARG A 124 -9.56 6.64 5.05
C ARG A 124 -8.83 6.78 3.71
N ASP A 125 -9.39 6.25 2.62
CA ASP A 125 -8.82 6.31 1.28
C ASP A 125 -7.32 5.91 1.28
N GLY A 126 -6.98 4.81 1.96
CA GLY A 126 -5.62 4.26 2.02
C GLY A 126 -4.57 5.14 2.71
N ARG A 127 -4.98 6.20 3.42
CA ARG A 127 -4.05 7.16 4.07
C ARG A 127 -2.97 6.52 4.95
N PRO A 128 -3.24 5.46 5.74
CA PRO A 128 -2.20 4.86 6.59
C PRO A 128 -1.07 4.17 5.82
N THR A 129 -1.32 3.75 4.57
CA THR A 129 -0.40 2.96 3.75
C THR A 129 0.02 3.68 2.47
N GLU A 130 -0.30 4.97 2.38
CA GLU A 130 0.06 5.85 1.27
C GLU A 130 1.57 6.18 1.28
N LEU A 131 2.21 6.03 0.13
CA LEU A 131 3.60 6.47 -0.10
C LEU A 131 3.70 7.94 -0.52
N GLY A 132 2.67 8.43 -1.18
CA GLY A 132 2.54 9.79 -1.67
C GLY A 132 1.39 9.89 -2.66
N GLY A 133 1.02 11.12 -2.99
CA GLY A 133 -0.05 11.38 -3.93
C GLY A 133 -0.16 12.83 -4.36
N CYS A 134 -0.99 13.06 -5.36
CA CYS A 134 -1.28 14.39 -5.89
C CYS A 134 -2.76 14.50 -6.32
N THR A 135 -3.27 15.73 -6.31
CA THR A 135 -4.62 16.02 -6.80
C THR A 135 -4.63 16.08 -8.33
N ALA A 136 -5.59 15.40 -8.96
CA ALA A 136 -5.72 15.29 -10.41
C ALA A 136 -7.20 15.36 -10.83
N ILE A 137 -7.61 16.46 -11.46
CA ILE A 137 -9.01 16.63 -11.89
C ILE A 137 -9.21 15.89 -13.22
N VAL A 138 -9.56 14.61 -13.14
CA VAL A 138 -9.65 13.69 -14.31
C VAL A 138 -11.08 13.39 -14.79
N ARG A 139 -12.11 13.97 -14.14
CA ARG A 139 -13.53 13.71 -14.48
C ARG A 139 -14.02 14.66 -15.56
N ASN A 140 -14.80 14.12 -16.51
CA ASN A 140 -15.55 14.88 -17.53
C ASN A 140 -14.68 15.85 -18.34
N LEU A 141 -13.44 15.46 -18.65
CA LEU A 141 -12.57 16.22 -19.53
C LEU A 141 -12.94 15.96 -21.00
N HIS A 142 -12.79 16.99 -21.85
CA HIS A 142 -13.06 16.89 -23.29
C HIS A 142 -11.93 16.23 -24.09
N TYR A 143 -10.85 15.83 -23.42
CA TYR A 143 -9.66 15.23 -24.00
C TYR A 143 -9.23 14.04 -23.14
N ASP A 144 -8.40 13.17 -23.71
CA ASP A 144 -7.95 11.96 -23.02
C ASP A 144 -6.98 12.28 -21.89
N THR A 145 -7.08 11.50 -20.82
CA THR A 145 -6.10 11.54 -19.73
C THR A 145 -5.05 10.47 -19.94
N PHE A 146 -3.80 10.83 -19.66
CA PHE A 146 -2.69 9.89 -19.69
C PHE A 146 -2.04 9.80 -18.32
N LEU A 147 -1.77 8.56 -17.90
CA LEU A 147 -1.02 8.25 -16.69
C LEU A 147 0.21 7.44 -17.08
N VAL A 148 1.38 7.89 -16.65
CA VAL A 148 2.65 7.20 -16.91
C VAL A 148 3.24 6.78 -15.59
N ILE A 149 3.45 5.47 -15.45
CA ILE A 149 4.13 4.88 -14.30
C ILE A 149 5.49 4.40 -14.79
N ARG A 150 6.55 4.92 -14.18
CA ARG A 150 7.93 4.60 -14.53
C ARG A 150 8.64 4.03 -13.33
N TYR A 151 9.29 2.89 -13.51
CA TYR A 151 10.13 2.27 -12.50
C TYR A 151 11.53 2.08 -13.06
N VAL A 152 12.51 2.76 -12.46
CA VAL A 152 13.91 2.72 -12.89
C VAL A 152 14.81 2.79 -11.66
N LYS A 153 15.81 1.92 -11.55
CA LYS A 153 16.79 1.92 -10.45
C LYS A 153 16.18 2.02 -9.04
N ARG A 154 15.04 1.35 -8.77
CA ARG A 154 14.28 1.44 -7.50
C ARG A 154 13.62 2.80 -7.22
N HIS A 155 13.51 3.64 -8.22
CA HIS A 155 12.72 4.87 -8.18
C HIS A 155 11.40 4.63 -8.92
N LEU A 156 10.29 4.86 -8.22
CA LEU A 156 8.95 4.87 -8.78
C LEU A 156 8.55 6.32 -9.04
N THR A 157 8.28 6.64 -10.29
CA THR A 157 7.81 7.96 -10.72
C THR A 157 6.47 7.83 -11.42
N ILE A 158 5.53 8.69 -11.06
CA ILE A 158 4.20 8.74 -11.67
C ILE A 158 4.01 10.14 -12.22
N MET A 159 3.68 10.20 -13.50
CA MET A 159 3.41 11.42 -14.25
C MET A 159 2.03 11.35 -14.86
N MET A 160 1.42 12.51 -15.08
CA MET A 160 0.10 12.60 -15.71
C MET A 160 0.04 13.74 -16.71
N ASP A 161 -0.76 13.54 -17.76
CA ASP A 161 -1.24 14.61 -18.64
C ASP A 161 -2.77 14.62 -18.56
N ILE A 162 -3.29 15.68 -17.96
CA ILE A 162 -4.72 15.91 -17.76
C ILE A 162 -5.11 17.32 -18.22
N ASP A 163 -4.23 18.04 -18.90
CA ASP A 163 -4.53 19.37 -19.43
C ASP A 163 -4.74 19.33 -20.96
N GLY A 164 -4.51 18.16 -21.59
CA GLY A 164 -4.61 17.98 -23.04
C GLY A 164 -3.49 18.69 -23.81
N LYS A 165 -2.41 19.07 -23.11
CA LYS A 165 -1.27 19.83 -23.67
C LYS A 165 -0.12 18.94 -24.12
N HIS A 166 -0.22 17.62 -23.91
CA HIS A 166 0.90 16.69 -24.12
C HIS A 166 2.12 17.02 -23.26
N GLU A 167 1.88 17.63 -22.10
CA GLU A 167 2.90 17.97 -21.10
C GLU A 167 2.73 17.08 -19.87
N TRP A 168 3.77 16.32 -19.55
CA TRP A 168 3.78 15.45 -18.39
C TRP A 168 4.03 16.26 -17.12
N ARG A 169 3.13 16.15 -16.15
CA ARG A 169 3.30 16.69 -14.81
C ARG A 169 3.68 15.58 -13.84
N ASP A 170 4.72 15.81 -13.07
CA ASP A 170 5.13 14.91 -11.98
C ASP A 170 4.08 14.92 -10.87
N CYS A 171 3.70 13.73 -10.40
CA CYS A 171 2.72 13.53 -9.35
C CYS A 171 3.34 12.92 -8.10
N ILE A 172 4.03 11.78 -8.28
CA ILE A 172 4.64 11.02 -7.19
C ILE A 172 6.05 10.64 -7.64
N GLU A 173 7.03 10.88 -6.79
CA GLU A 173 8.39 10.37 -6.94
C GLU A 173 8.83 9.75 -5.62
N VAL A 174 9.02 8.43 -5.63
CA VAL A 174 9.38 7.67 -4.43
C VAL A 174 10.66 6.88 -4.70
N PRO A 175 11.78 7.24 -4.05
CA PRO A 175 13.01 6.45 -4.08
C PRO A 175 12.93 5.23 -3.15
N GLY A 176 13.79 4.23 -3.38
CA GLY A 176 13.92 3.07 -2.49
C GLY A 176 12.77 2.07 -2.57
N VAL A 177 12.01 2.07 -3.67
CA VAL A 177 10.95 1.09 -3.93
C VAL A 177 11.57 -0.19 -4.50
N ARG A 178 11.45 -1.29 -3.77
CA ARG A 178 11.89 -2.63 -4.19
C ARG A 178 10.68 -3.40 -4.71
N LEU A 179 10.69 -3.79 -5.99
CA LEU A 179 9.66 -4.62 -6.60
C LEU A 179 10.29 -5.89 -7.20
N PRO A 180 9.76 -7.09 -6.90
CA PRO A 180 10.23 -8.32 -7.52
C PRO A 180 9.94 -8.36 -9.04
N ARG A 181 10.66 -9.27 -9.72
CA ARG A 181 10.40 -9.66 -11.12
C ARG A 181 9.28 -10.69 -11.18
N GLY A 182 8.74 -10.92 -12.38
CA GLY A 182 7.75 -11.97 -12.64
C GLY A 182 6.33 -11.58 -12.19
N TYR A 183 6.04 -10.29 -12.13
CA TYR A 183 4.73 -9.77 -11.74
C TYR A 183 3.87 -9.50 -12.98
N TYR A 184 2.56 -9.51 -12.79
CA TYR A 184 1.54 -9.22 -13.82
C TYR A 184 1.15 -7.74 -13.73
N PHE A 185 0.98 -7.11 -14.89
CA PHE A 185 0.39 -5.78 -14.98
C PHE A 185 -1.12 -5.89 -15.22
N GLY A 186 -1.88 -5.00 -14.60
CA GLY A 186 -3.33 -4.96 -14.80
C GLY A 186 -3.93 -3.62 -14.46
N THR A 187 -5.17 -3.46 -14.88
CA THR A 187 -6.04 -2.38 -14.43
C THR A 187 -7.36 -2.95 -13.97
N SER A 188 -7.93 -2.37 -12.94
CA SER A 188 -9.28 -2.71 -12.49
C SER A 188 -10.00 -1.46 -12.03
N SER A 189 -11.31 -1.42 -12.17
CA SER A 189 -12.12 -0.35 -11.58
C SER A 189 -13.19 -0.92 -10.66
N ILE A 190 -13.50 -0.19 -9.60
CA ILE A 190 -14.59 -0.52 -8.68
C ILE A 190 -15.49 0.71 -8.53
N THR A 191 -16.81 0.51 -8.58
CA THR A 191 -17.83 1.53 -8.36
C THR A 191 -18.66 1.14 -7.14
N GLY A 192 -18.95 2.09 -6.25
CA GLY A 192 -19.85 1.88 -5.11
C GLY A 192 -21.25 2.42 -5.39
N ASP A 193 -21.89 3.05 -4.41
CA ASP A 193 -23.21 3.68 -4.61
C ASP A 193 -23.16 4.83 -5.62
N LEU A 194 -21.98 5.45 -5.79
CA LEU A 194 -21.71 6.40 -6.85
C LEU A 194 -21.02 5.67 -8.01
N SER A 195 -21.55 5.86 -9.21
CA SER A 195 -21.00 5.29 -10.44
C SER A 195 -20.34 6.35 -11.31
N ASP A 196 -19.14 6.03 -11.79
CA ASP A 196 -18.50 6.65 -12.94
C ASP A 196 -18.18 5.57 -13.96
N ASN A 197 -18.18 5.95 -15.23
CA ASN A 197 -17.59 5.15 -16.28
C ASN A 197 -16.08 5.38 -16.28
N HIS A 198 -15.32 4.30 -16.20
CA HIS A 198 -13.87 4.29 -16.32
C HIS A 198 -13.48 3.53 -17.59
N ASP A 199 -13.23 4.26 -18.68
CA ASP A 199 -12.89 3.67 -19.95
C ASP A 199 -11.37 3.60 -20.13
N VAL A 200 -10.83 2.39 -20.23
CA VAL A 200 -9.42 2.15 -20.55
C VAL A 200 -9.26 2.05 -22.06
N ILE A 201 -8.69 3.08 -22.69
CA ILE A 201 -8.54 3.15 -24.15
C ILE A 201 -7.31 2.37 -24.61
N SER A 202 -6.19 2.51 -23.91
CA SER A 202 -4.99 1.75 -24.22
C SER A 202 -4.06 1.64 -23.03
N LEU A 203 -3.44 0.48 -22.88
CA LEU A 203 -2.39 0.23 -21.91
C LEU A 203 -1.15 -0.26 -22.65
N LYS A 204 -0.07 0.54 -22.61
CA LYS A 204 1.19 0.23 -23.30
C LYS A 204 2.31 0.02 -22.30
N LEU A 205 3.03 -1.07 -22.44
CA LEU A 205 4.20 -1.38 -21.63
C LEU A 205 5.49 -1.28 -22.46
N PHE A 206 6.46 -0.56 -21.91
CA PHE A 206 7.77 -0.36 -22.51
C PHE A 206 8.86 -0.88 -21.57
N GLU A 207 9.75 -1.70 -22.11
CA GLU A 207 11.00 -2.05 -21.44
C GLU A 207 12.00 -0.89 -21.58
N LEU A 208 12.71 -0.58 -20.50
CA LEU A 208 13.73 0.46 -20.45
C LEU A 208 15.10 -0.16 -20.25
N THR A 209 15.97 -0.01 -21.26
CA THR A 209 17.39 -0.38 -21.17
C THR A 209 18.12 0.66 -20.33
N VAL A 210 18.62 0.28 -19.16
CA VAL A 210 19.36 1.17 -18.26
C VAL A 210 20.67 0.51 -17.89
N GLU A 211 21.77 1.23 -18.12
CA GLU A 211 23.11 0.78 -17.75
C GLU A 211 23.24 0.75 -16.21
N ARG A 212 23.73 -0.38 -15.71
CA ARG A 212 23.86 -0.69 -14.28
C ARG A 212 25.25 -1.23 -14.00
N THR A 213 25.74 -0.98 -12.80
CA THR A 213 26.96 -1.65 -12.35
C THR A 213 26.66 -3.11 -11.97
N PRO A 214 27.65 -4.02 -12.02
CA PRO A 214 27.46 -5.42 -11.64
C PRO A 214 26.92 -5.60 -10.21
N GLU A 215 27.28 -4.69 -9.31
CA GLU A 215 26.83 -4.68 -7.92
C GLU A 215 25.34 -4.33 -7.81
N GLU A 216 24.87 -3.32 -8.56
CA GLU A 216 23.46 -2.93 -8.63
C GLU A 216 22.59 -4.05 -9.23
N GLU A 217 23.12 -4.78 -10.21
CA GLU A 217 22.40 -5.88 -10.86
C GLU A 217 22.20 -7.07 -9.90
N LYS A 218 23.22 -7.42 -9.11
CA LYS A 218 23.10 -8.45 -8.06
C LYS A 218 22.04 -8.06 -7.02
N LEU A 219 22.10 -6.82 -6.53
CA LEU A 219 21.17 -6.32 -5.54
C LEU A 219 19.71 -6.35 -6.04
N HIS A 220 19.48 -6.19 -7.34
CA HIS A 220 18.14 -6.25 -7.93
C HIS A 220 17.62 -7.69 -8.13
N ARG A 221 18.50 -8.66 -8.38
CA ARG A 221 18.11 -10.07 -8.51
C ARG A 221 17.58 -10.67 -7.20
N ASP A 222 18.05 -10.19 -6.06
CA ASP A 222 17.72 -10.75 -4.74
C ASP A 222 16.42 -10.18 -4.12
N VAL A 223 15.60 -9.45 -4.88
CA VAL A 223 14.34 -8.87 -4.39
C VAL A 223 13.18 -9.86 -4.55
N PHE A 224 12.82 -10.53 -3.46
CA PHE A 224 11.70 -11.48 -3.42
C PHE A 224 10.39 -10.89 -2.90
N LEU A 225 10.49 -9.91 -1.99
CA LEU A 225 9.33 -9.27 -1.37
C LEU A 225 9.32 -7.76 -1.69
N PRO A 226 8.16 -7.22 -2.08
CA PRO A 226 8.05 -5.80 -2.34
C PRO A 226 8.15 -5.01 -1.03
N SER A 227 8.95 -3.96 -1.03
CA SER A 227 9.22 -3.15 0.17
C SER A 227 9.68 -1.76 -0.21
N VAL A 228 9.57 -0.82 0.73
CA VAL A 228 10.07 0.56 0.55
C VAL A 228 11.01 0.87 1.70
N ASP A 229 12.23 1.31 1.38
CA ASP A 229 13.31 1.51 2.35
C ASP A 229 12.98 2.53 3.46
N ASN A 230 12.07 3.47 3.19
CA ASN A 230 11.70 4.56 4.09
C ASN A 230 10.21 4.57 4.49
N MET A 231 9.49 3.45 4.35
CA MET A 231 8.10 3.40 4.80
C MET A 231 8.06 3.42 6.34
N LYS A 232 7.51 4.51 6.90
CA LYS A 232 7.16 4.58 8.31
C LYS A 232 5.92 3.69 8.50
N LEU A 233 6.15 2.38 8.64
CA LEU A 233 5.09 1.43 9.01
C LEU A 233 4.41 1.99 10.27
N PRO A 234 3.06 2.01 10.33
CA PRO A 234 2.39 2.20 11.61
C PRO A 234 2.95 1.14 12.53
N GLU A 235 3.71 1.58 13.52
CA GLU A 235 4.37 0.74 14.49
C GLU A 235 3.27 -0.06 15.21
N MET A 236 2.99 -1.27 14.73
CA MET A 236 2.13 -2.24 15.41
C MET A 236 2.91 -2.91 16.54
N THR A 237 3.94 -2.27 17.08
CA THR A 237 4.34 -2.43 18.47
C THR A 237 3.70 -1.28 19.23
N ALA A 238 2.40 -1.37 19.47
CA ALA A 238 1.86 -0.71 20.65
C ALA A 238 2.79 -1.10 21.80
N PRO A 239 3.40 -0.15 22.54
CA PRO A 239 4.05 -0.49 23.78
C PRO A 239 3.02 -1.26 24.57
N LEU A 240 3.33 -2.51 24.96
CA LEU A 240 2.47 -3.27 25.85
C LEU A 240 2.02 -2.30 26.95
N PRO A 241 0.69 -2.15 27.18
CA PRO A 241 0.17 -1.14 28.09
C PRO A 241 0.96 -1.25 29.39
N PRO A 242 1.40 -0.13 29.99
CA PRO A 242 2.20 -0.17 31.21
C PRO A 242 1.46 -1.05 32.20
N LEU A 243 2.00 -2.25 32.44
CA LEU A 243 1.39 -3.20 33.35
C LEU A 243 1.31 -2.47 34.69
N SER A 244 0.09 -2.38 35.24
CA SER A 244 -0.15 -1.77 36.53
C SER A 244 0.92 -2.24 37.51
N GLY A 245 1.48 -1.34 38.33
CA GLY A 245 2.60 -1.69 39.23
C GLY A 245 2.32 -2.92 40.10
N LEU A 246 1.04 -3.18 40.39
CA LEU A 246 0.58 -4.40 41.04
C LEU A 246 0.78 -5.67 40.19
N ALA A 247 0.48 -5.62 38.89
CA ALA A 247 0.69 -6.74 37.97
C ALA A 247 2.18 -7.10 37.84
N LEU A 248 3.06 -6.09 37.73
CA LEU A 248 4.51 -6.31 37.74
C LEU A 248 4.99 -6.92 39.06
N PHE A 249 4.51 -6.40 40.20
CA PHE A 249 4.84 -6.95 41.52
C PHE A 249 4.41 -8.42 41.66
N LEU A 250 3.20 -8.76 41.23
CA LEU A 250 2.70 -10.13 41.30
C LEU A 250 3.50 -11.09 40.42
N ILE A 251 3.84 -10.69 39.18
CA ILE A 251 4.64 -11.52 38.27
C ILE A 251 6.02 -11.83 38.87
N VAL A 252 6.70 -10.82 39.40
CA VAL A 252 8.01 -11.00 40.03
C VAL A 252 7.91 -11.84 41.30
N PHE A 253 6.89 -11.60 42.12
CA PHE A 253 6.66 -12.35 43.36
C PHE A 253 6.41 -13.85 43.09
N PHE A 254 5.51 -14.18 42.17
CA PHE A 254 5.22 -15.57 41.83
C PHE A 254 6.40 -16.27 41.16
N SER A 255 7.20 -15.55 40.36
CA SER A 255 8.43 -16.08 39.78
C SER A 255 9.46 -16.45 40.85
N LEU A 256 9.66 -15.59 41.84
CA LEU A 256 10.60 -15.83 42.93
C LEU A 256 10.15 -17.00 43.82
N VAL A 257 8.86 -17.06 44.16
CA VAL A 257 8.28 -18.17 44.92
C VAL A 257 8.46 -19.49 44.16
N PHE A 258 8.13 -19.53 42.88
CA PHE A 258 8.29 -20.73 42.06
C PHE A 258 9.75 -21.21 41.99
N SER A 259 10.70 -20.27 41.85
CA SER A 259 12.13 -20.60 41.84
C SER A 259 12.60 -21.23 43.16
N VAL A 260 12.11 -20.74 44.31
CA VAL A 260 12.44 -21.31 45.62
C VAL A 260 11.87 -22.73 45.75
N PHE A 261 10.61 -22.94 45.34
CA PHE A 261 10.00 -24.27 45.34
C PHE A 261 10.74 -25.26 44.44
N ALA A 262 11.15 -24.83 43.24
CA ALA A 262 11.93 -25.66 42.33
C ALA A 262 13.29 -26.08 42.92
N ILE A 263 13.97 -25.16 43.62
CA ILE A 263 15.24 -25.46 44.30
C ILE A 263 15.04 -26.47 45.43
N VAL A 264 14.01 -26.29 46.27
CA VAL A 264 13.71 -27.21 47.39
C VAL A 264 13.37 -28.60 46.86
N ILE A 265 12.52 -28.69 45.84
CA ILE A 265 12.17 -29.97 45.19
C ILE A 265 13.42 -30.59 44.57
N GLY A 266 14.26 -29.80 43.91
CA GLY A 266 15.54 -30.24 43.34
C GLY A 266 16.47 -30.84 44.40
N ILE A 267 16.60 -30.21 45.57
CA ILE A 267 17.40 -30.74 46.69
C ILE A 267 16.81 -32.05 47.22
N ILE A 268 15.49 -32.14 47.39
CA ILE A 268 14.82 -33.37 47.85
C ILE A 268 15.06 -34.51 46.86
N LEU A 269 14.90 -34.26 45.57
CA LEU A 269 15.14 -35.26 44.52
C LEU A 269 16.62 -35.65 44.45
N TYR A 270 17.54 -34.69 44.57
CA TYR A 270 18.98 -34.95 44.57
C TYR A 270 19.40 -35.82 45.75
N ASN A 271 18.91 -35.52 46.95
CA ASN A 271 19.18 -36.31 48.16
C ASN A 271 18.61 -37.73 48.03
N LYS A 272 17.38 -37.86 47.52
CA LYS A 272 16.74 -39.16 47.28
C LYS A 272 17.48 -40.00 46.24
N TRP A 273 18.01 -39.36 45.20
CA TRP A 273 18.82 -40.00 44.17
C TRP A 273 20.20 -40.45 44.71
N GLN A 274 20.85 -39.63 45.54
CA GLN A 274 22.08 -40.01 46.26
C GLN A 274 21.87 -41.25 47.13
N ASP A 275 20.78 -41.31 47.91
CA ASP A 275 20.47 -42.45 48.77
C ASP A 275 20.19 -43.74 47.98
N GLN A 276 19.51 -43.65 46.82
CA GLN A 276 19.28 -44.81 45.95
C GLN A 276 20.56 -45.27 45.24
N SER A 277 21.44 -44.34 44.87
CA SER A 277 22.70 -44.65 44.19
C SER A 277 23.70 -45.32 45.13
N ARG A 278 23.74 -44.92 46.41
CA ARG A 278 24.57 -45.56 47.45
C ARG A 278 24.14 -47.00 47.76
N LYS A 279 22.87 -47.34 47.58
CA LYS A 279 22.33 -48.71 47.81
C LYS A 279 22.58 -49.70 46.67
N ARG A 280 23.12 -49.27 45.53
CA ARG A 280 23.49 -50.17 44.41
C ARG A 280 24.91 -50.71 44.47
N PHE A 281 25.73 -50.28 45.43
CA PHE A 281 27.16 -50.64 45.56
C PHE A 281 27.49 -51.45 46.82
N TYR A 282 26.48 -51.97 47.53
CA TYR A 282 26.63 -52.98 48.59
C TYR A 282 25.80 -54.21 48.25
#